data_AF-A0A7W2B264-F1
#
_entry.id   AF-A0A7W2B264-F1
#
_cell.length_a   1.000
_cell.length_b   1.000
_cell.length_c   1.000
_cell.angle_alpha   90.00
_cell.angle_beta   90.00
_cell.angle_gamma   90.00
#
_symmetry.space_group_name_H-M   'P 1'
#
loop_
_entity.id
_entity.type
_entity.pdbx_description
1 polymer ?
#
loop_
_entity_poly.entity_id
_entity_poly.type
_entity_poly.pdbx_seq_one_letter_code
_entity_poly.pdbx_strand_id
1 'polypeptide(L)'
;MSVRDTIRSMVPTALLEWNRTRKKKQQRKILEQKRAAGAVWTREKLLAALKEAGVDAERDLLVHSAMSKIGYVEGGPATVVAALQDSLHPSSTLLMPTSPVVTLQAKHELALFDVASTPSKMGAITEYFRANVASHRSAHPLEPVAAYGPRAEAYTSLHHTDSTSYGTNSPWRKHMEHEGQILYIGTTLINSGTSLHAVEDAIGHEDFKFPIYLDHRKTFNVLLQGRTLSITSTVHNPVWSNKRECDGLIPLLETKGALKHVTVGEAPALLVDAAQMKSILLEEYALRGVTMYTPQGS
;
A
#
# COMPACT_ATOMS: atom_id res chain seq x y z
N MET A 1 -16.96 18.86 6.98
CA MET A 1 -16.52 17.94 8.06
C MET A 1 -17.69 17.03 8.39
N SER A 2 -17.50 15.71 8.40
CA SER A 2 -18.54 14.79 8.85
C SER A 2 -18.82 15.02 10.35
N VAL A 3 -20.06 14.81 10.81
CA VAL A 3 -20.40 14.81 12.25
C VAL A 3 -19.44 13.95 13.06
N ARG A 4 -18.97 12.85 12.46
CA ARG A 4 -17.98 11.95 13.04
C ARG A 4 -16.60 12.59 13.24
N ASP A 5 -16.17 13.44 12.32
CA ASP A 5 -14.87 14.12 12.39
C ASP A 5 -14.89 15.25 13.40
N THR A 6 -16.01 15.97 13.50
CA THR A 6 -16.25 17.01 14.50
C THR A 6 -16.28 16.42 15.91
N ILE A 7 -16.96 15.29 16.11
CA ILE A 7 -16.94 14.59 17.39
C ILE A 7 -15.52 14.11 17.71
N ARG A 8 -14.80 13.54 16.73
CA ARG A 8 -13.45 13.02 16.93
C ARG A 8 -12.42 14.11 17.25
N SER A 9 -12.55 15.32 16.70
CA SER A 9 -11.66 16.43 17.01
C SER A 9 -11.88 16.99 18.43
N MET A 10 -13.07 16.78 18.99
CA MET A 10 -13.41 17.13 20.38
C MET A 10 -13.02 16.04 21.40
N VAL A 11 -12.70 14.83 20.94
CA VAL A 11 -12.29 13.73 21.83
C VAL A 11 -10.84 13.94 22.27
N PRO A 12 -10.55 13.97 23.58
CA PRO A 12 -9.18 14.10 24.08
C PRO A 12 -8.25 13.01 23.52
N THR A 13 -7.03 13.39 23.13
CA THR A 13 -6.03 12.46 22.56
C THR A 13 -5.81 11.24 23.45
N ALA A 14 -5.77 11.44 24.78
CA ALA A 14 -5.64 10.36 25.75
C ALA A 14 -6.77 9.31 25.65
N LEU A 15 -8.01 9.73 25.37
CA LEU A 15 -9.13 8.80 25.19
C LEU A 15 -9.03 8.02 23.87
N LEU A 16 -8.57 8.68 22.80
CA LEU A 16 -8.29 8.00 21.52
C LEU A 16 -7.19 6.95 21.68
N GLU A 17 -6.12 7.27 22.40
CA GLU A 17 -5.00 6.36 22.70
C GLU A 17 -5.43 5.20 23.60
N TRP A 18 -6.22 5.48 24.63
CA TRP A 18 -6.81 4.45 25.48
C TRP A 18 -7.67 3.48 24.65
N ASN A 19 -8.55 3.99 23.79
CA ASN A 19 -9.41 3.16 22.96
C ASN A 19 -8.60 2.32 21.95
N ARG A 20 -7.54 2.89 21.36
CA ARG A 20 -6.60 2.14 20.50
C ARG A 20 -5.93 1.01 21.27
N THR A 21 -5.45 1.29 22.48
CA THR A 21 -4.79 0.29 23.35
C THR A 21 -5.76 -0.82 23.76
N ARG A 22 -7.00 -0.46 24.13
CA ARG A 22 -8.08 -1.40 24.47
C ARG A 22 -8.38 -2.34 23.31
N LYS A 23 -8.57 -1.81 22.09
CA LYS A 23 -8.80 -2.60 20.88
C LYS A 23 -7.63 -3.54 20.57
N LYS A 24 -6.39 -3.08 20.71
CA LYS A 24 -5.20 -3.94 20.55
C LYS A 24 -5.18 -5.10 21.55
N LYS A 25 -5.45 -4.83 22.83
CA LYS A 25 -5.53 -5.87 23.87
C LYS A 25 -6.63 -6.88 23.58
N GLN A 26 -7.81 -6.41 23.16
CA GLN A 26 -8.92 -7.27 22.78
C GLN A 26 -8.55 -8.18 21.60
N GLN A 27 -7.96 -7.61 20.54
CA GLN A 27 -7.51 -8.39 19.39
C GLN A 27 -6.48 -9.44 19.79
N ARG A 28 -5.49 -9.08 20.63
CA ARG A 28 -4.50 -10.03 21.14
C ARG A 28 -5.16 -11.17 21.90
N LYS A 29 -6.13 -10.90 22.77
CA LYS A 29 -6.87 -11.93 23.50
C LYS A 29 -7.58 -12.90 22.56
N ILE A 30 -8.24 -12.39 21.51
CA ILE A 30 -8.90 -13.21 20.49
C ILE A 30 -7.88 -14.12 19.78
N LEU A 31 -6.73 -13.57 19.40
CA LEU A 31 -5.67 -14.32 18.72
C LEU A 31 -5.08 -15.42 19.63
N GLU A 32 -4.85 -15.15 20.91
CA GLU A 32 -4.38 -16.16 21.87
C GLU A 32 -5.42 -17.27 22.10
N GLN A 33 -6.71 -16.93 22.10
CA GLN A 33 -7.77 -17.95 22.18
C GLN A 33 -7.76 -18.87 20.95
N LYS A 34 -7.56 -18.31 19.76
CA LYS A 34 -7.42 -19.10 18.52
C LYS A 34 -6.22 -20.02 18.57
N ARG A 35 -5.07 -19.52 19.05
CA ARG A 35 -3.87 -20.32 19.30
C ARG A 35 -4.16 -21.47 20.25
N ALA A 36 -4.79 -21.21 21.39
CA ALA A 36 -5.11 -22.22 22.39
C ALA A 36 -6.09 -23.29 21.84
N ALA A 37 -6.96 -22.93 20.91
CA ALA A 37 -7.86 -23.84 20.20
C ALA A 37 -7.23 -24.55 18.99
N GLY A 38 -5.94 -24.33 18.70
CA GLY A 38 -5.26 -24.90 17.53
C GLY A 38 -5.63 -24.27 16.18
N ALA A 39 -6.42 -23.19 16.18
CA ALA A 39 -6.79 -22.42 14.99
C ALA A 39 -5.64 -21.50 14.57
N VAL A 40 -4.58 -22.12 14.05
CA VAL A 40 -3.29 -21.49 13.71
C VAL A 40 -3.04 -21.56 12.21
N TRP A 41 -2.56 -20.44 11.66
CA TRP A 41 -2.07 -20.31 10.29
C TRP A 41 -0.55 -20.53 10.26
N THR A 42 -0.14 -21.63 9.64
CA THR A 42 1.27 -21.98 9.39
C THR A 42 1.69 -21.47 8.00
N ARG A 43 2.98 -21.60 7.69
CA ARG A 43 3.53 -21.25 6.37
C ARG A 43 2.81 -22.00 5.24
N GLU A 44 2.61 -23.30 5.42
CA GLU A 44 2.01 -24.20 4.42
C GLU A 44 0.53 -23.85 4.17
N LYS A 45 -0.22 -23.56 5.24
CA LYS A 45 -1.62 -23.14 5.12
C LYS A 45 -1.75 -21.78 4.43
N LEU A 46 -0.86 -20.84 4.73
CA LEU A 46 -0.84 -19.53 4.07
C LEU A 46 -0.44 -19.67 2.59
N LEU A 47 0.55 -20.50 2.28
CA LEU A 47 0.95 -20.78 0.90
C LEU A 47 -0.21 -21.37 0.09
N ALA A 48 -0.93 -22.34 0.66
CA ALA A 48 -2.13 -22.90 0.02
C ALA A 48 -3.21 -21.82 -0.21
N ALA A 49 -3.48 -20.98 0.80
CA ALA A 49 -4.46 -19.90 0.69
C ALA A 49 -4.06 -18.85 -0.37
N LEU A 50 -2.77 -18.53 -0.51
CA LEU A 50 -2.27 -17.62 -1.55
C LEU A 50 -2.48 -18.19 -2.95
N LYS A 51 -2.20 -19.49 -3.14
CA LYS A 51 -2.46 -20.19 -4.40
C LYS A 51 -3.96 -20.23 -4.72
N GLU A 52 -4.81 -20.51 -3.74
CA GLU A 52 -6.27 -20.51 -3.89
C GLU A 52 -6.83 -19.12 -4.20
N ALA A 53 -6.26 -18.07 -3.59
CA ALA A 53 -6.58 -16.68 -3.94
C ALA A 53 -6.20 -16.34 -5.40
N GLY A 54 -5.39 -17.18 -6.05
CA GLY A 54 -4.95 -17.02 -7.44
C GLY A 54 -3.80 -16.04 -7.60
N VAL A 55 -2.94 -15.94 -6.58
CA VAL A 55 -1.59 -15.38 -6.76
C VAL A 55 -0.89 -16.21 -7.84
N ASP A 56 -0.49 -15.51 -8.90
CA ASP A 56 0.20 -16.10 -10.04
C ASP A 56 1.69 -16.10 -9.76
N ALA A 57 2.29 -17.28 -9.74
CA ALA A 57 3.70 -17.45 -9.41
C ALA A 57 4.63 -16.77 -10.41
N GLU A 58 4.21 -16.60 -11.67
CA GLU A 58 5.02 -16.04 -12.76
C GLU A 58 4.88 -14.52 -12.90
N ARG A 59 4.04 -13.89 -12.07
CA ARG A 59 3.84 -12.42 -12.06
C ARG A 59 4.49 -11.81 -10.82
N ASP A 60 4.91 -10.55 -10.97
CA ASP A 60 5.35 -9.77 -9.81
C ASP A 60 4.16 -9.45 -8.92
N LEU A 61 4.41 -9.37 -7.61
CA LEU A 61 3.36 -9.20 -6.61
C LEU A 61 3.67 -8.04 -5.69
N LEU A 62 2.78 -7.04 -5.66
CA LEU A 62 2.78 -5.98 -4.66
C LEU A 62 1.77 -6.29 -3.56
N VAL A 63 2.19 -6.28 -2.29
CA VAL A 63 1.33 -6.68 -1.16
C VAL A 63 1.09 -5.52 -0.19
N HIS A 64 -0.18 -5.19 0.01
CA HIS A 64 -0.66 -4.42 1.16
C HIS A 64 -1.26 -5.36 2.19
N SER A 65 -1.03 -5.14 3.49
CA SER A 65 -1.49 -6.10 4.50
C SER A 65 -1.86 -5.51 5.86
N ALA A 66 -2.86 -6.12 6.49
CA ALA A 66 -3.22 -5.93 7.88
C ALA A 66 -3.16 -7.28 8.61
N MET A 67 -1.98 -7.63 9.13
CA MET A 67 -1.72 -8.93 9.77
C MET A 67 -2.75 -9.33 10.83
N SER A 68 -3.31 -8.36 11.56
CA SER A 68 -4.34 -8.60 12.59
C SER A 68 -5.63 -9.23 12.05
N LYS A 69 -5.83 -9.25 10.73
CA LYS A 69 -6.99 -9.83 10.04
C LYS A 69 -6.77 -11.26 9.55
N ILE A 70 -5.52 -11.72 9.45
CA ILE A 70 -5.17 -13.03 8.89
C ILE A 70 -5.57 -14.17 9.85
N GLY A 71 -5.68 -13.87 11.14
CA GLY A 71 -5.84 -14.86 12.22
C GLY A 71 -4.56 -14.98 13.04
N TYR A 72 -4.45 -16.02 13.88
CA TYR A 72 -3.21 -16.26 14.61
C TYR A 72 -2.20 -16.92 13.68
N VAL A 73 -1.13 -16.19 13.34
CA VAL A 73 -0.05 -16.68 12.48
C VAL A 73 1.09 -17.19 13.35
N GLU A 74 1.42 -18.48 13.23
CA GLU A 74 2.60 -19.06 13.86
C GLU A 74 3.87 -18.40 13.33
N GLY A 75 4.85 -18.09 14.17
CA GLY A 75 6.08 -17.40 13.75
C GLY A 75 5.89 -15.94 13.34
N GLY A 76 4.66 -15.40 13.41
CA GLY A 76 4.38 -13.99 13.21
C GLY A 76 4.61 -13.52 11.77
N PRO A 77 5.09 -12.28 11.54
CA PRO A 77 5.22 -11.71 10.19
C PRO A 77 6.21 -12.48 9.31
N ALA A 78 7.23 -13.13 9.91
CA ALA A 78 8.21 -13.93 9.19
C ALA A 78 7.55 -15.03 8.36
N THR A 79 6.58 -15.73 8.93
CA THR A 79 5.84 -16.81 8.28
C THR A 79 4.99 -16.32 7.11
N VAL A 80 4.39 -15.13 7.22
CA VAL A 80 3.63 -14.54 6.12
C VAL A 80 4.55 -14.18 4.97
N VAL A 81 5.70 -13.56 5.26
CA VAL A 81 6.68 -13.19 4.23
C VAL A 81 7.26 -14.44 3.56
N ALA A 82 7.58 -15.48 4.33
CA ALA A 82 8.06 -16.74 3.78
C ALA A 82 7.03 -17.43 2.88
N ALA A 83 5.75 -17.45 3.27
CA ALA A 83 4.68 -17.98 2.44
C ALA A 83 4.47 -17.17 1.15
N LEU A 84 4.62 -15.84 1.19
CA LEU A 84 4.58 -14.98 0.00
C LEU A 84 5.76 -15.27 -0.93
N GLN A 85 6.98 -15.44 -0.40
CA GLN A 85 8.14 -15.81 -1.22
C GLN A 85 7.95 -17.17 -1.89
N ASP A 86 7.45 -18.17 -1.17
CA ASP A 86 7.19 -19.51 -1.71
C ASP A 86 6.05 -19.56 -2.72
N SER A 87 5.16 -18.57 -2.70
CA SER A 87 4.04 -18.48 -3.64
C SER A 87 4.47 -18.02 -5.03
N LEU A 88 5.70 -17.49 -5.15
CA LEU A 88 6.23 -16.91 -6.38
C LEU A 88 7.34 -17.77 -6.97
N HIS A 89 7.43 -17.79 -8.30
CA HIS A 89 8.55 -18.39 -9.00
C HIS A 89 9.81 -17.53 -8.80
N PRO A 90 11.03 -18.10 -8.80
CA PRO A 90 12.28 -17.33 -8.65
C PRO A 90 12.51 -16.21 -9.68
N SER A 91 11.80 -16.22 -10.81
CA SER A 91 11.82 -15.14 -11.82
C SER A 91 10.98 -13.91 -11.42
N SER A 92 10.08 -14.06 -10.46
CA SER A 92 9.13 -13.04 -10.01
C SER A 92 9.66 -12.23 -8.84
N THR A 93 9.14 -11.03 -8.67
CA THR A 93 9.56 -10.04 -7.69
C THR A 93 8.42 -9.72 -6.73
N LEU A 94 8.72 -9.77 -5.43
CA LEU A 94 7.82 -9.38 -4.36
C LEU A 94 8.09 -7.93 -3.95
N LEU A 95 7.04 -7.13 -3.85
CA LEU A 95 7.09 -5.72 -3.48
C LEU A 95 6.18 -5.44 -2.29
N MET A 96 6.60 -4.53 -1.39
CA MET A 96 5.74 -4.04 -0.32
C MET A 96 5.91 -2.54 -0.08
N PRO A 97 4.82 -1.80 0.17
CA PRO A 97 4.88 -0.42 0.62
C PRO A 97 5.61 -0.33 1.96
N THR A 98 6.51 0.64 2.08
CA THR A 98 7.34 0.84 3.28
C THR A 98 7.29 2.27 3.81
N SER A 99 6.20 2.99 3.55
CA SER A 99 6.08 4.40 3.93
C SER A 99 6.31 4.64 5.43
N PRO A 100 7.10 5.67 5.80
CA PRO A 100 7.20 6.15 7.17
C PRO A 100 6.06 7.11 7.56
N VAL A 101 5.17 7.43 6.62
CA VAL A 101 4.12 8.44 6.78
C VAL A 101 2.94 7.89 7.59
N VAL A 102 2.58 8.57 8.67
CA VAL A 102 1.43 8.23 9.55
C VAL A 102 0.36 9.34 9.61
N THR A 103 0.56 10.39 8.83
CA THR A 103 -0.30 11.57 8.71
C THR A 103 -0.65 11.78 7.22
N LEU A 104 -1.38 12.85 6.89
CA LEU A 104 -1.46 13.29 5.51
C LEU A 104 -0.07 13.80 5.06
N GLN A 105 0.33 13.54 3.82
CA GLN A 105 1.67 13.88 3.31
C GLN A 105 2.05 15.36 3.56
N ALA A 106 1.12 16.29 3.33
CA ALA A 106 1.34 17.72 3.60
C ALA A 106 1.74 18.01 5.06
N LYS A 107 1.22 17.22 6.01
CA LYS A 107 1.46 17.34 7.46
C LYS A 107 2.56 16.41 7.96
N HIS A 108 3.22 15.67 7.07
CA HIS A 108 4.28 14.76 7.48
C HIS A 108 5.59 15.52 7.61
N GLU A 109 6.18 15.45 8.79
CA GLU A 109 7.49 16.00 9.09
C GLU A 109 8.49 14.84 9.21
N LEU A 110 9.56 14.91 8.44
CA LEU A 110 10.61 13.90 8.42
C LEU A 110 11.95 14.60 8.22
N ALA A 111 12.77 14.61 9.29
CA ALA A 111 14.06 15.29 9.25
C ALA A 111 15.04 14.64 8.25
N LEU A 112 15.02 13.31 8.19
CA LEU A 112 15.83 12.50 7.29
C LEU A 112 15.09 11.20 6.97
N PHE A 113 14.99 10.88 5.69
CA PHE A 113 14.63 9.54 5.21
C PHE A 113 15.91 8.78 4.86
N ASP A 114 16.42 7.97 5.78
CA ASP A 114 17.41 6.95 5.45
C ASP A 114 16.73 5.77 4.76
N VAL A 115 17.05 5.57 3.48
CA VAL A 115 16.46 4.51 2.65
C VAL A 115 16.68 3.13 3.27
N ALA A 116 17.85 2.88 3.85
CA ALA A 116 18.21 1.59 4.43
C ALA A 116 17.56 1.37 5.81
N SER A 117 17.53 2.38 6.67
CA SER A 117 17.19 2.18 8.09
C SER A 117 15.82 2.72 8.52
N THR A 118 15.23 3.69 7.81
CA THR A 118 13.98 4.35 8.25
C THR A 118 12.83 3.35 8.32
N PRO A 119 12.23 3.10 9.50
CA PRO A 119 11.19 2.07 9.64
C PRO A 119 9.93 2.39 8.84
N SER A 120 9.31 1.34 8.29
CA SER A 120 7.96 1.39 7.76
C SER A 120 6.94 1.57 8.88
N LYS A 121 5.85 2.27 8.56
CA LYS A 121 4.67 2.42 9.39
C LYS A 121 3.45 1.69 8.81
N MET A 122 3.64 0.88 7.76
CA MET A 122 2.57 0.21 7.01
C MET A 122 2.14 -1.14 7.61
N GLY A 123 2.86 -1.67 8.59
CA GLY A 123 2.48 -2.89 9.30
C GLY A 123 3.67 -3.77 9.69
N ALA A 124 3.40 -4.81 10.47
CA ALA A 124 4.45 -5.73 10.94
C ALA A 124 5.05 -6.58 9.81
N ILE A 125 4.22 -6.96 8.82
CA ILE A 125 4.67 -7.74 7.65
C ILE A 125 5.60 -6.90 6.79
N THR A 126 5.20 -5.67 6.45
CA THR A 126 6.00 -4.79 5.59
C THR A 126 7.31 -4.37 6.24
N GLU A 127 7.31 -4.11 7.56
CA GLU A 127 8.54 -3.78 8.27
C GLU A 127 9.48 -4.99 8.40
N TYR A 128 8.94 -6.19 8.67
CA TYR A 128 9.75 -7.40 8.67
C TYR A 128 10.38 -7.63 7.30
N PHE A 129 9.59 -7.53 6.22
CA PHE A 129 10.06 -7.68 4.86
C PHE A 129 11.17 -6.68 4.53
N ARG A 130 10.95 -5.38 4.81
CA ARG A 130 11.94 -4.31 4.59
C ARG A 130 13.26 -4.58 5.31
N ALA A 131 13.21 -4.98 6.57
CA ALA A 131 14.40 -5.09 7.41
C ALA A 131 15.17 -6.40 7.23
N ASN A 132 14.51 -7.48 6.82
CA ASN A 132 15.10 -8.84 6.87
C ASN A 132 15.16 -9.55 5.52
N VAL A 133 14.39 -9.11 4.52
CA VAL A 133 14.21 -9.87 3.27
C VAL A 133 14.47 -9.00 2.03
N ALA A 134 13.98 -7.77 2.02
CA ALA A 134 14.11 -6.89 0.88
C ALA A 134 15.58 -6.66 0.51
N SER A 135 15.88 -6.82 -0.78
CA SER A 135 17.21 -6.55 -1.34
C SER A 135 17.38 -5.08 -1.71
N HIS A 136 16.28 -4.41 -2.06
CA HIS A 136 16.27 -3.02 -2.50
C HIS A 136 15.08 -2.26 -1.91
N ARG A 137 15.23 -0.95 -1.78
CA ARG A 137 14.13 -0.04 -1.40
C ARG A 137 14.26 1.26 -2.18
N SER A 138 13.15 1.75 -2.71
CA SER A 138 13.13 2.96 -3.51
C SER A 138 13.35 4.22 -2.67
N ALA A 139 14.00 5.22 -3.23
CA ALA A 139 14.49 6.39 -2.50
C ALA A 139 13.51 7.60 -2.49
N HIS A 140 12.21 7.38 -2.38
CA HIS A 140 11.24 8.48 -2.19
C HIS A 140 10.82 8.58 -0.72
N PRO A 141 10.82 9.78 -0.09
CA PRO A 141 10.61 9.92 1.36
C PRO A 141 9.18 9.64 1.83
N LEU A 142 8.19 9.80 0.95
CA LEU A 142 6.78 9.67 1.30
C LEU A 142 6.21 8.27 1.03
N GLU A 143 6.39 7.69 -0.15
CA GLU A 143 5.81 6.39 -0.51
C GLU A 143 6.85 5.38 -1.05
N PRO A 144 7.92 5.10 -0.30
CA PRO A 144 8.93 4.14 -0.71
C PRO A 144 8.36 2.71 -0.74
N VAL A 145 8.82 1.91 -1.70
CA VAL A 145 8.53 0.48 -1.82
C VAL A 145 9.82 -0.31 -1.63
N ALA A 146 9.76 -1.38 -0.85
CA ALA A 146 10.82 -2.37 -0.75
C ALA A 146 10.54 -3.52 -1.73
N ALA A 147 11.60 -4.14 -2.26
CA ALA A 147 11.48 -5.21 -3.25
C ALA A 147 12.52 -6.33 -3.04
N TYR A 148 12.11 -7.55 -3.40
CA TYR A 148 12.94 -8.76 -3.39
C TYR A 148 12.65 -9.60 -4.62
N GLY A 149 13.69 -9.96 -5.37
CA GLY A 149 13.58 -10.73 -6.62
C GLY A 149 14.36 -10.09 -7.76
N PRO A 150 14.34 -10.70 -8.97
CA PRO A 150 15.19 -10.30 -10.09
C PRO A 150 14.99 -8.87 -10.59
N ARG A 151 13.79 -8.29 -10.43
CA ARG A 151 13.49 -6.91 -10.85
C ARG A 151 13.52 -5.90 -9.70
N ALA A 152 13.99 -6.30 -8.51
CA ALA A 152 13.95 -5.44 -7.32
C ALA A 152 14.69 -4.09 -7.51
N GLU A 153 15.88 -4.12 -8.11
CA GLU A 153 16.63 -2.90 -8.43
C GLU A 153 15.88 -2.04 -9.47
N ALA A 154 15.40 -2.65 -10.56
CA ALA A 154 14.69 -1.95 -11.62
C ALA A 154 13.45 -1.20 -11.09
N TYR A 155 12.63 -1.86 -10.27
CA TYR A 155 11.47 -1.24 -9.65
C TYR A 155 11.80 -0.06 -8.76
N THR A 156 12.88 -0.16 -7.99
CA THR A 156 13.20 0.81 -6.93
C THR A 156 14.12 1.94 -7.38
N SER A 157 14.84 1.75 -8.49
CA SER A 157 15.73 2.72 -9.09
C SER A 157 15.01 4.03 -9.47
N LEU A 158 15.75 5.14 -9.39
CA LEU A 158 15.32 6.47 -9.85
C LEU A 158 14.07 7.07 -9.19
N HIS A 159 13.44 6.41 -8.21
CA HIS A 159 12.23 6.96 -7.58
C HIS A 159 12.46 8.34 -6.90
N HIS A 160 13.70 8.69 -6.55
CA HIS A 160 14.05 10.00 -6.00
C HIS A 160 14.06 11.13 -7.05
N THR A 161 14.01 10.82 -8.34
CA THR A 161 14.07 11.81 -9.42
C THR A 161 12.69 12.30 -9.84
N ASP A 162 11.62 11.65 -9.39
CA ASP A 162 10.26 12.07 -9.67
C ASP A 162 9.85 13.25 -8.79
N SER A 163 9.02 14.14 -9.36
CA SER A 163 8.45 15.30 -8.63
C SER A 163 7.31 14.92 -7.70
N THR A 164 6.77 13.71 -7.83
CA THR A 164 5.73 13.11 -7.00
C THR A 164 6.17 11.71 -6.55
N SER A 165 5.43 11.13 -5.60
CA SER A 165 5.70 9.76 -5.15
C SER A 165 5.22 8.67 -6.12
N TYR A 166 4.58 9.03 -7.22
CA TYR A 166 3.86 8.10 -8.11
C TYR A 166 4.14 8.34 -9.60
N GLY A 167 5.19 9.12 -9.88
CA GLY A 167 5.63 9.43 -11.23
C GLY A 167 6.16 8.21 -11.98
N THR A 168 6.70 8.46 -13.17
CA THR A 168 7.11 7.40 -14.12
C THR A 168 8.22 6.50 -13.58
N ASN A 169 9.12 7.02 -12.74
CA ASN A 169 10.18 6.22 -12.13
C ASN A 169 9.75 5.51 -10.85
N SER A 170 8.53 5.76 -10.36
CA SER A 170 8.02 5.15 -9.14
C SER A 170 7.81 3.63 -9.31
N PRO A 171 8.05 2.84 -8.25
CA PRO A 171 7.70 1.42 -8.22
C PRO A 171 6.22 1.18 -8.53
N TRP A 172 5.35 2.13 -8.17
CA TRP A 172 3.90 2.07 -8.40
C TRP A 172 3.56 2.07 -9.90
N ARG A 173 4.14 3.02 -10.67
CA ARG A 173 3.96 3.07 -12.12
C ARG A 173 4.58 1.85 -12.78
N LYS A 174 5.85 1.57 -12.49
CA LYS A 174 6.60 0.46 -13.09
C LYS A 174 5.89 -0.87 -12.89
N HIS A 175 5.33 -1.11 -11.71
CA HIS A 175 4.58 -2.34 -11.42
C HIS A 175 3.33 -2.50 -12.29
N MET A 176 2.63 -1.41 -12.59
CA MET A 176 1.50 -1.43 -13.53
C MET A 176 1.94 -1.64 -14.98
N GLU A 177 3.12 -1.15 -15.36
CA GLU A 177 3.68 -1.32 -16.71
C GLU A 177 4.23 -2.71 -16.95
N HIS A 178 4.66 -3.40 -15.90
CA HIS A 178 5.12 -4.78 -15.94
C HIS A 178 4.02 -5.81 -15.61
N GLU A 179 2.75 -5.41 -15.72
CA GLU A 179 1.61 -6.32 -15.56
C GLU A 179 1.66 -7.09 -14.22
N GLY A 180 2.06 -6.44 -13.13
CA GLY A 180 2.09 -7.07 -11.81
C GLY A 180 0.70 -7.29 -11.21
N GLN A 181 0.62 -8.12 -10.18
CA GLN A 181 -0.56 -8.33 -9.34
C GLN A 181 -0.46 -7.51 -8.05
N ILE A 182 -1.58 -6.96 -7.58
CA ILE A 182 -1.65 -6.32 -6.25
C ILE A 182 -2.56 -7.17 -5.35
N LEU A 183 -2.02 -7.58 -4.20
CA LEU A 183 -2.77 -8.32 -3.18
C LEU A 183 -2.98 -7.45 -1.94
N TYR A 184 -4.25 -7.24 -1.59
CA TYR A 184 -4.65 -6.49 -0.40
C TYR A 184 -5.16 -7.45 0.67
N ILE A 185 -4.33 -7.80 1.66
CA ILE A 185 -4.69 -8.77 2.70
C ILE A 185 -5.30 -8.06 3.91
N GLY A 186 -6.59 -8.24 4.18
CA GLY A 186 -7.26 -7.64 5.34
C GLY A 186 -7.40 -6.12 5.27
N THR A 187 -7.27 -5.58 4.06
CA THR A 187 -7.33 -4.16 3.74
C THR A 187 -7.96 -4.01 2.35
N THR A 188 -8.39 -2.79 2.02
CA THR A 188 -9.05 -2.46 0.75
C THR A 188 -8.44 -1.18 0.17
N LEU A 189 -8.98 -0.71 -0.95
CA LEU A 189 -8.46 0.46 -1.66
C LEU A 189 -8.53 1.74 -0.80
N ILE A 190 -9.51 1.88 0.09
CA ILE A 190 -9.63 3.09 0.94
C ILE A 190 -8.49 3.21 1.96
N ASN A 191 -7.92 2.09 2.38
CA ASN A 191 -6.83 2.09 3.36
C ASN A 191 -5.46 1.98 2.71
N SER A 192 -5.39 1.38 1.53
CA SER A 192 -4.16 0.89 0.92
C SER A 192 -4.05 1.19 -0.57
N GLY A 193 -4.93 2.00 -1.16
CA GLY A 193 -5.00 2.27 -2.60
C GLY A 193 -3.89 3.15 -3.16
N THR A 194 -2.65 3.05 -2.67
CA THR A 194 -1.51 3.88 -3.08
C THR A 194 -1.26 3.80 -4.59
N SER A 195 -1.44 2.63 -5.19
CA SER A 195 -1.35 2.41 -6.64
C SER A 195 -2.34 3.27 -7.44
N LEU A 196 -3.50 3.64 -6.88
CA LEU A 196 -4.45 4.50 -7.58
C LEU A 196 -3.87 5.89 -7.86
N HIS A 197 -2.96 6.39 -7.01
CA HIS A 197 -2.29 7.68 -7.22
C HIS A 197 -1.33 7.66 -8.41
N ALA A 198 -0.76 6.50 -8.76
CA ALA A 198 -0.02 6.38 -10.01
C ALA A 198 -0.96 6.61 -11.21
N VAL A 199 -2.22 6.17 -11.15
CA VAL A 199 -3.18 6.45 -12.23
C VAL A 199 -3.48 7.95 -12.33
N GLU A 200 -3.69 8.63 -11.19
CA GLU A 200 -3.85 10.09 -11.15
C GLU A 200 -2.65 10.81 -11.81
N ASP A 201 -1.43 10.40 -11.48
CA ASP A 201 -0.22 10.95 -12.09
C ASP A 201 -0.05 10.58 -13.57
N ALA A 202 -0.72 9.52 -14.06
CA ALA A 202 -0.68 9.16 -15.49
C ALA A 202 -1.60 10.04 -16.32
N ILE A 203 -2.69 10.50 -15.73
CA ILE A 203 -3.58 11.49 -16.34
C ILE A 203 -2.84 12.82 -16.46
N GLY A 204 -1.97 13.13 -15.49
CA GLY A 204 -1.26 14.40 -15.40
C GLY A 204 -1.99 15.34 -14.45
N HIS A 205 -1.27 15.92 -13.50
CA HIS A 205 -1.89 16.72 -12.44
C HIS A 205 -2.52 18.02 -12.93
N GLU A 206 -2.05 18.56 -14.07
CA GLU A 206 -2.62 19.77 -14.69
C GLU A 206 -3.94 19.46 -15.41
N ASP A 207 -4.06 18.25 -15.95
CA ASP A 207 -5.26 17.76 -16.66
C ASP A 207 -6.26 17.07 -15.74
N PHE A 208 -5.87 16.80 -14.49
CA PHE A 208 -6.73 16.17 -13.50
C PHE A 208 -7.81 17.14 -13.02
N LYS A 209 -9.09 16.73 -13.08
CA LYS A 209 -10.27 17.58 -12.78
C LYS A 209 -10.26 18.24 -11.39
N PHE A 210 -9.50 17.69 -10.44
CA PHE A 210 -9.44 18.16 -9.07
C PHE A 210 -8.03 18.61 -8.68
N PRO A 211 -7.86 19.68 -7.88
CA PRO A 211 -6.54 20.10 -7.39
C PRO A 211 -6.07 19.18 -6.26
N ILE A 212 -5.69 17.95 -6.62
CA ILE A 212 -5.28 16.87 -5.72
C ILE A 212 -3.92 17.09 -5.07
N TYR A 213 -3.14 18.05 -5.57
CA TYR A 213 -1.85 18.45 -5.04
C TYR A 213 -1.88 19.89 -4.51
N LEU A 214 -0.94 20.21 -3.61
CA LEU A 214 -0.69 21.58 -3.19
C LEU A 214 0.23 22.29 -4.20
N ASP A 215 0.02 23.59 -4.38
CA ASP A 215 0.87 24.43 -5.25
C ASP A 215 2.31 24.51 -4.74
N HIS A 216 2.50 24.44 -3.42
CA HIS A 216 3.83 24.40 -2.82
C HIS A 216 4.32 22.97 -2.65
N ARG A 217 5.62 22.78 -2.90
CA ARG A 217 6.32 21.51 -2.72
C ARG A 217 7.02 21.47 -1.37
N LYS A 218 7.22 20.26 -0.84
CA LYS A 218 8.01 20.03 0.38
C LYS A 218 9.36 19.42 0.02
N THR A 219 10.40 19.88 0.70
CA THR A 219 11.76 19.35 0.54
C THR A 219 12.07 18.41 1.69
N PHE A 220 12.64 17.25 1.39
CA PHE A 220 13.02 16.23 2.35
C PHE A 220 14.48 15.84 2.14
N ASN A 221 15.21 15.64 3.23
CA ASN A 221 16.55 15.05 3.18
C ASN A 221 16.42 13.53 3.05
N VAL A 222 17.13 12.93 2.10
CA VAL A 222 17.14 11.49 1.87
C VAL A 222 18.57 10.97 1.88
N LEU A 223 18.89 10.04 2.77
CA LEU A 223 20.17 9.35 2.78
C LEU A 223 20.07 8.10 1.89
N LEU A 224 20.75 8.14 0.75
CA LEU A 224 20.84 7.06 -0.22
C LEU A 224 22.31 6.70 -0.45
N GLN A 225 22.68 5.44 -0.14
CA GLN A 225 24.05 4.92 -0.35
C GLN A 225 25.15 5.84 0.23
N GLY A 226 24.93 6.37 1.44
CA GLY A 226 25.88 7.24 2.13
C GLY A 226 25.90 8.69 1.65
N ARG A 227 25.05 9.07 0.68
CA ARG A 227 24.91 10.45 0.19
C ARG A 227 23.56 11.03 0.62
N THR A 228 23.58 12.26 1.11
CA THR A 228 22.36 13.01 1.41
C THR A 228 21.89 13.73 0.16
N LEU A 229 20.69 13.41 -0.30
CA LEU A 229 19.98 14.07 -1.39
C LEU A 229 18.90 14.99 -0.80
N SER A 230 18.63 16.08 -1.49
CA SER A 230 17.49 16.96 -1.20
C SER A 230 16.41 16.69 -2.24
N ILE A 231 15.31 16.07 -1.84
CA ILE A 231 14.20 15.70 -2.74
C ILE A 231 13.03 16.65 -2.50
N THR A 232 12.66 17.38 -3.55
CA THR A 232 11.51 18.28 -3.54
C THR A 232 10.31 17.59 -4.16
N SER A 233 9.37 17.14 -3.31
CA SER A 233 8.16 16.43 -3.73
C SER A 233 6.95 17.35 -3.65
N THR A 234 6.12 17.31 -4.68
CA THR A 234 4.72 17.72 -4.61
C THR A 234 4.00 16.78 -3.63
N VAL A 235 3.09 17.33 -2.82
CA VAL A 235 2.37 16.58 -1.78
C VAL A 235 0.87 16.72 -1.95
N HIS A 236 0.14 15.65 -1.65
CA HIS A 236 -1.31 15.64 -1.77
C HIS A 236 -1.98 16.74 -0.94
N ASN A 237 -2.96 17.40 -1.56
CA ASN A 237 -3.83 18.38 -0.93
C ASN A 237 -4.69 17.69 0.15
N PRO A 238 -4.60 18.09 1.43
CA PRO A 238 -5.32 17.44 2.50
C PRO A 238 -6.84 17.61 2.38
N VAL A 239 -7.33 18.67 1.74
CA VAL A 239 -8.78 18.87 1.52
C VAL A 239 -9.32 17.76 0.60
N TRP A 240 -8.64 17.48 -0.50
CA TRP A 240 -9.04 16.44 -1.45
C TRP A 240 -8.72 15.04 -0.92
N SER A 241 -7.59 14.85 -0.24
CA SER A 241 -7.24 13.57 0.38
C SER A 241 -8.35 13.03 1.30
N ASN A 242 -9.06 13.92 2.01
CA ASN A 242 -10.16 13.54 2.89
C ASN A 242 -11.49 13.22 2.16
N LYS A 243 -11.58 13.51 0.86
CA LYS A 243 -12.76 13.25 0.02
C LYS A 243 -12.65 11.94 -0.78
N ARG A 244 -11.57 11.18 -0.59
CA ARG A 244 -11.37 9.93 -1.33
C ARG A 244 -12.40 8.88 -0.94
N GLU A 245 -12.95 8.25 -1.96
CA GLU A 245 -13.89 7.13 -1.93
C GLU A 245 -13.30 5.95 -2.69
N CYS A 246 -12.04 5.57 -2.39
CA CYS A 246 -11.32 4.56 -3.17
C CYS A 246 -12.06 3.22 -3.30
N ASP A 247 -12.77 2.78 -2.25
CA ASP A 247 -13.56 1.54 -2.30
C ASP A 247 -14.78 1.65 -3.23
N GLY A 248 -15.21 2.87 -3.57
CA GLY A 248 -16.25 3.11 -4.58
C GLY A 248 -15.84 2.66 -5.99
N LEU A 249 -14.54 2.46 -6.25
CA LEU A 249 -14.03 1.93 -7.52
C LEU A 249 -14.09 0.39 -7.60
N ILE A 250 -14.29 -0.31 -6.47
CA ILE A 250 -14.28 -1.78 -6.43
C ILE A 250 -15.31 -2.39 -7.39
N PRO A 251 -16.60 -1.97 -7.39
CA PRO A 251 -17.60 -2.57 -8.29
C PRO A 251 -17.26 -2.42 -9.77
N LEU A 252 -16.68 -1.28 -10.16
CA LEU A 252 -16.25 -1.04 -11.54
C LEU A 252 -15.11 -1.98 -11.93
N LEU A 253 -14.07 -2.06 -11.09
CA LEU A 253 -12.89 -2.88 -11.34
C LEU A 253 -13.23 -4.38 -11.33
N GLU A 254 -14.15 -4.80 -10.48
CA GLU A 254 -14.67 -6.17 -10.44
C GLU A 254 -15.47 -6.50 -11.71
N THR A 255 -16.42 -5.64 -12.08
CA THR A 255 -17.26 -5.84 -13.27
C THR A 255 -16.41 -5.89 -14.55
N LYS A 256 -15.33 -5.11 -14.63
CA LYS A 256 -14.39 -5.10 -15.75
C LYS A 256 -13.25 -6.12 -15.63
N GLY A 257 -13.26 -6.99 -14.61
CA GLY A 257 -12.35 -8.13 -14.49
C GLY A 257 -10.95 -7.83 -13.95
N ALA A 258 -10.65 -6.58 -13.57
CA ALA A 258 -9.34 -6.19 -13.03
C ALA A 258 -9.18 -6.49 -11.53
N LEU A 259 -10.26 -6.83 -10.84
CA LEU A 259 -10.26 -7.05 -9.39
C LEU A 259 -11.18 -8.23 -9.05
N LYS A 260 -10.75 -9.05 -8.08
CA LYS A 260 -11.60 -10.08 -7.47
C LYS A 260 -11.48 -10.09 -5.96
N HIS A 261 -12.57 -10.46 -5.29
CA HIS A 261 -12.58 -10.76 -3.86
C HIS A 261 -12.01 -12.15 -3.59
N VAL A 262 -11.09 -12.25 -2.64
CA VAL A 262 -10.41 -13.49 -2.24
C VAL A 262 -10.26 -13.54 -0.72
N THR A 263 -9.73 -14.63 -0.19
CA THR A 263 -9.42 -14.76 1.24
C THR A 263 -8.01 -15.28 1.42
N VAL A 264 -7.25 -14.69 2.36
CA VAL A 264 -5.93 -15.19 2.76
C VAL A 264 -5.90 -15.33 4.27
N GLY A 265 -5.75 -16.56 4.74
CA GLY A 265 -6.00 -16.88 6.14
C GLY A 265 -7.49 -16.68 6.46
N GLU A 266 -7.78 -15.83 7.44
CA GLU A 266 -9.13 -15.37 7.75
C GLU A 266 -9.43 -13.97 7.18
N ALA A 267 -8.47 -13.35 6.50
CA ALA A 267 -8.60 -11.98 6.07
C ALA A 267 -9.38 -11.91 4.75
N PRO A 268 -10.46 -11.11 4.68
CA PRO A 268 -10.99 -10.66 3.40
C PRO A 268 -9.87 -9.94 2.65
N ALA A 269 -9.73 -10.27 1.37
CA ALA A 269 -8.68 -9.74 0.54
C ALA A 269 -9.18 -9.38 -0.85
N LEU A 270 -8.40 -8.58 -1.56
CA LEU A 270 -8.61 -8.24 -2.97
C LEU A 270 -7.37 -8.66 -3.74
N LEU A 271 -7.55 -9.36 -4.86
CA LEU A 271 -6.48 -9.56 -5.84
C LEU A 271 -6.80 -8.73 -7.08
N VAL A 272 -5.81 -7.97 -7.53
CA VAL A 272 -5.95 -6.97 -8.58
C VAL A 272 -4.91 -7.20 -9.67
N ASP A 273 -5.33 -7.11 -10.92
CA ASP A 273 -4.44 -6.95 -12.07
C ASP A 273 -4.08 -5.47 -12.22
N ALA A 274 -2.81 -5.12 -11.99
CA ALA A 274 -2.37 -3.72 -11.92
C ALA A 274 -2.45 -3.02 -13.28
N ALA A 275 -2.14 -3.74 -14.37
CA ALA A 275 -2.18 -3.19 -15.72
C ALA A 275 -3.63 -2.93 -16.15
N GLN A 276 -4.53 -3.89 -15.92
CA GLN A 276 -5.94 -3.71 -16.23
C GLN A 276 -6.57 -2.61 -15.36
N MET A 277 -6.26 -2.55 -14.06
CA MET A 277 -6.70 -1.46 -13.19
C MET A 277 -6.30 -0.09 -13.76
N LYS A 278 -5.04 0.06 -14.21
CA LYS A 278 -4.56 1.30 -14.83
C LYS A 278 -5.38 1.63 -16.09
N SER A 279 -5.45 0.70 -17.04
CA SER A 279 -6.10 0.92 -18.33
C SER A 279 -7.57 1.27 -18.18
N ILE A 280 -8.29 0.55 -17.33
CA ILE A 280 -9.72 0.79 -17.06
C ILE A 280 -9.91 2.18 -16.44
N LEU A 281 -9.13 2.55 -15.43
CA LEU A 281 -9.31 3.83 -14.77
C LEU A 281 -8.94 5.02 -15.67
N LEU A 282 -7.96 4.88 -16.56
CA LEU A 282 -7.64 5.90 -17.56
C LEU A 282 -8.76 6.07 -18.59
N GLU A 283 -9.29 4.95 -19.11
CA GLU A 283 -10.42 4.96 -20.03
C GLU A 283 -11.65 5.61 -19.39
N GLU A 284 -11.98 5.21 -18.16
CA GLU A 284 -13.16 5.68 -17.44
C GLU A 284 -13.06 7.12 -16.97
N TYR A 285 -11.83 7.59 -16.70
CA TYR A 285 -11.57 9.01 -16.53
C TYR A 285 -11.87 9.78 -17.82
N ALA A 286 -11.35 9.34 -18.96
CA ALA A 286 -11.54 10.03 -20.24
C ALA A 286 -13.01 10.06 -20.68
N LEU A 287 -13.76 8.97 -20.47
CA LEU A 287 -15.15 8.85 -20.93
C LEU A 287 -16.16 9.48 -19.97
N ARG A 288 -15.94 9.34 -18.67
CA ARG A 288 -16.96 9.64 -17.63
C ARG A 288 -16.42 10.44 -16.46
N GLY A 289 -15.15 10.81 -16.44
CA GLY A 289 -14.52 11.48 -15.31
C GLY A 289 -14.53 10.65 -14.02
N VAL A 290 -14.47 9.31 -14.16
CA VAL A 290 -14.38 8.42 -13.00
C VAL A 290 -13.04 8.61 -12.30
N THR A 291 -13.08 8.81 -10.99
CA THR A 291 -11.89 8.92 -10.14
C THR A 291 -12.18 8.32 -8.77
N MET A 292 -11.18 8.23 -7.89
CA MET A 292 -11.45 7.90 -6.48
C MET A 292 -12.22 8.99 -5.73
N TYR A 293 -12.47 10.17 -6.30
CA TYR A 293 -13.32 11.22 -5.71
C TYR A 293 -14.72 11.26 -6.33
N THR A 294 -14.88 10.64 -7.49
CA THR A 294 -16.12 10.55 -8.28
C THR A 294 -16.26 9.15 -8.86
N PRO A 295 -16.44 8.11 -8.02
CA PRO A 295 -16.42 6.72 -8.49
C PRO A 295 -17.55 6.38 -9.47
N GLN A 296 -18.62 7.19 -9.52
CA GLN A 296 -19.73 7.05 -10.47
C GLN A 296 -19.59 7.94 -11.72
N GLY A 297 -18.49 8.68 -11.86
CA GLY A 297 -18.30 9.68 -12.91
C GLY A 297 -18.66 11.10 -12.47
N SER A 298 -18.36 12.09 -13.32
CA SER A 298 -18.39 13.52 -12.98
C SER A 298 -18.79 14.44 -14.13
#